data_AF-A0A6J0M5W4-F1
#
_entry.id   AF-A0A6J0M5W4-F1
#
_cell.length_a   1.000
_cell.length_b   1.000
_cell.length_c   1.000
_cell.angle_alpha   90.00
_cell.angle_beta   90.00
_cell.angle_gamma   90.00
#
_symmetry.space_group_name_H-M   'P 1'
#
loop_
_entity.id
_entity.type
_entity.pdbx_description
1 polymer ?
#
loop_
_entity_poly.entity_id
_entity_poly.type
_entity_poly.pdbx_seq_one_letter_code
_entity_poly.pdbx_strand_id
1 'polypeptide(L)'
;MTLKCNTDGSWLKKTESGGAGWVLRDHQGALVWAGVRKLPVVRSVIEAEAEAIRWTIQTLAGFGYKKVTVETDSLVLTRMLNGEEEVWPVLESIMQDISRSLVVNADYEVVYFHMSDNKLTYRIAKETSTFTVLYL
;
A
#
# COMPACT_ATOMS: atom_id res chain seq x y z
N MET A 1 0.33 20.39 6.62
CA MET A 1 1.43 19.45 6.33
C MET A 1 0.82 18.08 6.12
N THR A 2 1.16 17.39 5.04
CA THR A 2 0.55 16.10 4.68
C THR A 2 1.52 14.96 5.00
N LEU A 3 1.03 13.90 5.65
CA LEU A 3 1.82 12.69 5.85
C LEU A 3 1.87 11.87 4.56
N LYS A 4 2.99 11.21 4.30
CA LYS A 4 3.16 10.32 3.14
C LYS A 4 3.37 8.90 3.61
N CYS A 5 2.67 7.94 3.01
CA CYS A 5 2.80 6.54 3.38
C CYS A 5 3.12 5.68 2.17
N ASN A 6 4.32 5.10 2.12
CA ASN A 6 4.66 4.15 1.06
C ASN A 6 4.08 2.78 1.39
N THR A 7 3.57 2.07 0.39
CA THR A 7 3.03 0.72 0.54
C THR A 7 3.66 -0.22 -0.49
N ASP A 8 3.82 -1.48 -0.13
CA ASP A 8 4.40 -2.51 -1.00
C ASP A 8 3.81 -3.88 -0.65
N GLY A 9 3.58 -4.69 -1.68
CA GLY A 9 3.00 -6.02 -1.62
C GLY A 9 3.97 -7.07 -2.16
N SER A 10 4.14 -8.17 -1.43
CA SER A 10 4.96 -9.30 -1.85
C SER A 10 4.11 -10.56 -2.01
N TRP A 11 4.46 -11.38 -2.99
CA TRP A 11 3.76 -12.63 -3.26
C TRP A 11 4.75 -13.75 -3.53
N LEU A 12 4.50 -14.89 -2.88
CA LEU A 12 5.24 -16.13 -3.05
C LEU A 12 4.35 -17.16 -3.74
N LYS A 13 4.56 -17.31 -5.06
CA LYS A 13 3.79 -18.25 -5.90
C LYS A 13 3.77 -19.69 -5.39
N LYS A 14 4.86 -20.16 -4.76
CA LYS A 14 4.98 -21.55 -4.28
C LYS A 14 3.96 -21.90 -3.19
N THR A 15 3.61 -20.94 -2.35
CA THR A 15 2.77 -21.14 -1.17
C THR A 15 1.44 -20.39 -1.26
N GLU A 16 1.20 -19.66 -2.36
CA GLU A 16 0.06 -18.76 -2.53
C GLU A 16 -0.15 -17.84 -1.32
N SER A 17 0.97 -17.38 -0.77
CA SER A 17 1.00 -16.48 0.38
C SER A 17 1.80 -15.24 0.02
N GLY A 18 1.79 -14.24 0.90
CA GLY A 18 2.47 -13.00 0.65
C GLY A 18 2.68 -12.18 1.91
N GLY A 19 3.05 -10.93 1.71
CA GLY A 19 3.20 -9.95 2.76
C GLY A 19 2.78 -8.57 2.26
N ALA A 20 2.30 -7.75 3.18
CA ALA A 20 2.03 -6.35 2.96
C ALA A 20 2.91 -5.53 3.91
N GLY A 21 3.46 -4.43 3.43
CA GLY A 21 4.27 -3.51 4.22
C GLY A 21 3.94 -2.06 3.91
N TRP A 22 4.09 -1.20 4.91
CA TRP A 22 3.95 0.24 4.74
C TRP A 22 4.82 1.04 5.70
N VAL A 23 5.17 2.27 5.29
CA VAL A 23 6.00 3.21 6.04
C VAL A 23 5.40 4.61 5.96
N LEU A 24 4.94 5.13 7.10
CA LEU A 24 4.40 6.49 7.25
C LEU A 24 5.51 7.47 7.62
N ARG A 25 5.57 8.58 6.88
CA ARG A 25 6.56 9.64 7.03
C ARG A 25 5.91 11.00 7.21
N ASP A 26 6.56 11.85 7.99
CA ASP A 26 6.18 13.25 8.12
C ASP A 26 6.66 14.10 6.93
N HIS A 27 6.34 15.38 6.97
CA HIS A 27 6.71 16.35 5.93
C HIS A 27 8.23 16.58 5.80
N GLN A 28 9.03 16.18 6.79
CA GLN A 28 10.50 16.22 6.75
C GLN A 28 11.07 14.88 6.26
N GLY A 29 10.22 13.89 5.97
CA GLY A 29 10.61 12.55 5.59
C GLY A 29 10.97 11.65 6.80
N ALA A 30 10.75 12.11 8.03
CA ALA A 30 11.03 11.33 9.22
C ALA A 30 10.00 10.21 9.39
N LEU A 31 10.47 9.02 9.79
CA LEU A 31 9.61 7.89 10.09
C LEU A 31 8.68 8.21 11.26
N VAL A 32 7.38 8.02 11.07
CA VAL A 32 6.34 8.17 12.10
C VAL A 32 5.87 6.80 12.57
N TRP A 33 5.49 5.93 11.62
CA TRP A 33 5.05 4.57 11.87
C TRP A 33 5.47 3.65 10.72
N ALA A 34 5.56 2.36 10.99
CA ALA A 34 5.68 1.33 9.97
C ALA A 34 4.85 0.12 10.37
N GLY A 35 4.37 -0.62 9.37
CA GLY A 35 3.61 -1.84 9.57
C GLY A 35 4.03 -2.90 8.56
N VAL A 36 4.07 -4.14 9.03
CA VAL A 36 4.26 -5.34 8.22
C VAL A 36 3.24 -6.41 8.63
N ARG A 37 2.70 -7.13 7.64
CA ARG A 37 1.70 -8.16 7.86
C ARG A 37 1.88 -9.31 6.88
N LYS A 38 1.80 -10.54 7.38
CA LYS A 38 1.70 -11.75 6.55
C LYS A 38 0.30 -11.85 5.94
N LEU A 39 0.25 -12.14 4.64
CA LEU A 39 -0.98 -12.45 3.90
C LEU A 39 -1.03 -13.97 3.71
N PRO A 40 -1.85 -14.70 4.50
CA PRO A 40 -1.85 -16.16 4.48
C PRO A 40 -2.30 -16.74 3.12
N VAL A 41 -3.17 -16.02 2.42
CA VAL A 41 -3.72 -16.41 1.12
C VAL A 41 -3.72 -15.18 0.22
N VAL A 42 -2.95 -15.22 -0.84
CA VAL A 42 -2.93 -14.23 -1.91
C VAL A 42 -2.41 -14.88 -3.19
N ARG A 43 -3.05 -14.58 -4.33
CA ARG A 43 -2.90 -15.35 -5.57
C ARG A 43 -2.03 -14.66 -6.60
N SER A 44 -1.67 -13.41 -6.37
CA SER A 44 -0.85 -12.63 -7.28
C SER A 44 -0.16 -11.46 -6.58
N VAL A 45 0.88 -10.91 -7.23
CA VAL A 45 1.55 -9.70 -6.76
C VAL A 45 0.57 -8.53 -6.67
N ILE A 46 -0.29 -8.33 -7.68
CA ILE A 46 -1.23 -7.21 -7.71
C ILE A 46 -2.30 -7.31 -6.59
N GLU A 47 -2.71 -8.52 -6.22
CA GLU A 47 -3.61 -8.73 -5.08
C GLU A 47 -2.88 -8.39 -3.76
N ALA A 48 -1.58 -8.74 -3.63
CA ALA A 48 -0.78 -8.35 -2.46
C ALA A 48 -0.58 -6.83 -2.36
N GLU A 49 -0.35 -6.15 -3.48
CA GLU A 49 -0.27 -4.68 -3.55
C GLU A 49 -1.60 -4.02 -3.15
N ALA A 50 -2.72 -4.51 -3.68
CA ALA A 50 -4.04 -4.00 -3.34
C ALA A 50 -4.35 -4.21 -1.85
N GLU A 51 -4.00 -5.38 -1.30
CA GLU A 51 -4.09 -5.66 0.13
C GLU A 51 -3.23 -4.71 0.97
N ALA A 52 -2.02 -4.38 0.52
CA ALA A 52 -1.15 -3.43 1.22
C ALA A 52 -1.77 -2.03 1.28
N ILE A 53 -2.36 -1.54 0.19
CA ILE A 53 -3.07 -0.26 0.14
C ILE A 53 -4.28 -0.29 1.09
N ARG A 54 -5.14 -1.31 0.96
CA ARG A 54 -6.35 -1.46 1.78
C ARG A 54 -6.01 -1.46 3.26
N TRP A 55 -5.03 -2.28 3.65
CA TRP A 55 -4.60 -2.41 5.04
C TRP A 55 -4.00 -1.12 5.59
N THR A 56 -3.23 -0.39 4.79
CA THR A 56 -2.63 0.89 5.18
C THR A 56 -3.70 1.94 5.49
N ILE A 57 -4.67 2.12 4.59
CA ILE A 57 -5.75 3.11 4.77
C ILE A 57 -6.55 2.79 6.04
N GLN A 58 -6.96 1.53 6.21
CA GLN A 58 -7.73 1.09 7.38
C GLN A 58 -6.96 1.32 8.68
N THR A 59 -5.66 1.01 8.69
CA THR A 59 -4.82 1.13 9.89
C THR A 59 -4.61 2.59 10.28
N LEU A 60 -4.23 3.44 9.32
CA LEU A 60 -3.95 4.86 9.59
C LEU A 60 -5.22 5.64 9.95
N ALA A 61 -6.34 5.33 9.30
CA ALA A 61 -7.64 5.89 9.68
C ALA A 61 -8.04 5.44 11.09
N GLY A 62 -7.80 4.18 11.44
CA GLY A 62 -8.01 3.65 12.80
C GLY A 62 -7.13 4.31 13.87
N PHE A 63 -5.92 4.74 13.51
CA PHE A 63 -5.06 5.56 14.38
C PHE A 63 -5.49 7.03 14.46
N GLY A 64 -6.52 7.44 13.71
CA GLY A 64 -7.06 8.79 13.73
C GLY A 64 -6.36 9.78 12.79
N TYR A 65 -5.43 9.33 11.95
CA TYR A 65 -4.84 10.18 10.91
C TYR A 65 -5.91 10.56 9.89
N LYS A 66 -6.09 11.86 9.67
CA LYS A 66 -7.16 12.39 8.80
C LYS A 66 -6.70 12.66 7.37
N LYS A 67 -5.42 12.95 7.16
CA LYS A 67 -4.87 13.32 5.86
C LYS A 67 -3.57 12.59 5.57
N VAL A 68 -3.58 11.72 4.57
CA VAL A 68 -2.44 10.88 4.18
C VAL A 68 -2.42 10.70 2.66
N THR A 69 -1.26 10.95 2.05
CA THR A 69 -0.97 10.54 0.66
C THR A 69 -0.38 9.14 0.70
N VAL A 70 -1.10 8.14 0.21
CA VAL A 70 -0.64 6.75 0.09
C VAL A 70 0.08 6.60 -1.25
N GLU A 71 1.35 6.22 -1.21
CA GLU A 71 2.25 6.09 -2.35
C GLU A 71 2.47 4.61 -2.67
N THR A 72 2.01 4.14 -3.84
CA THR A 72 2.22 2.78 -4.35
C THR A 72 3.07 2.80 -5.62
N ASP A 73 3.86 1.74 -5.86
CA ASP A 73 4.56 1.54 -7.14
C ASP A 73 3.72 0.75 -8.17
N SER A 74 2.45 0.51 -7.87
CA SER A 74 1.50 -0.15 -8.78
C SER A 74 0.69 0.87 -9.59
N LEU A 75 1.20 1.22 -10.77
CA LEU A 75 0.53 2.13 -11.69
C LEU A 75 -0.87 1.62 -12.09
N VAL A 76 -0.99 0.30 -12.29
CA VAL A 76 -2.26 -0.35 -12.66
C VAL A 76 -3.33 -0.14 -11.59
N LEU A 77 -3.02 -0.29 -10.30
CA LEU A 77 -3.97 -0.06 -9.21
C LEU A 77 -4.39 1.41 -9.14
N THR A 78 -3.46 2.34 -9.34
CA THR A 78 -3.80 3.77 -9.36
C THR A 78 -4.71 4.13 -10.52
N ARG A 79 -4.50 3.53 -11.70
CA ARG A 79 -5.39 3.72 -12.85
C ARG A 79 -6.78 3.15 -12.61
N MET A 80 -6.87 1.97 -11.99
CA MET A 80 -8.16 1.39 -11.60
C MET A 80 -8.91 2.28 -10.60
N LEU A 81 -8.22 2.84 -9.59
CA LEU A 81 -8.82 3.74 -8.61
C LEU A 81 -9.30 5.05 -9.24
N ASN A 82 -8.61 5.54 -10.27
CA ASN A 82 -8.97 6.75 -11.01
C ASN A 82 -10.05 6.51 -12.09
N GLY A 83 -10.46 5.25 -12.32
CA GLY A 83 -11.38 4.90 -13.42
C GLY A 83 -10.75 4.99 -14.81
N GLU A 84 -9.42 5.04 -14.88
CA GLU A 84 -8.64 5.02 -16.13
C GLU A 84 -8.41 3.59 -16.65
N GLU A 85 -8.59 2.59 -15.79
CA GLU A 85 -8.49 1.17 -16.10
C GLU A 85 -9.66 0.41 -15.48
N GLU A 86 -10.15 -0.63 -16.18
CA GLU A 86 -11.21 -1.49 -15.66
C GLU A 86 -10.70 -2.29 -14.44
N VAL A 87 -11.51 -2.35 -13.39
CA VAL A 87 -11.19 -3.15 -12.21
C VAL A 87 -11.21 -4.63 -12.60
N TRP A 88 -10.10 -5.33 -12.40
CA TRP A 88 -10.04 -6.75 -12.70
C TRP A 88 -10.96 -7.52 -11.75
N PRO A 89 -11.72 -8.53 -12.23
CA PRO A 89 -12.67 -9.28 -11.40
C PRO A 89 -12.07 -9.85 -10.11
N VAL A 90 -10.81 -10.28 -10.15
CA VAL A 90 -10.08 -10.82 -8.98
C VAL A 90 -9.84 -9.77 -7.88
N LEU A 91 -9.85 -8.48 -8.22
CA LEU A 91 -9.60 -7.37 -7.31
C LEU A 91 -10.87 -6.64 -6.87
N GLU A 92 -12.04 -6.94 -7.45
CA GLU A 92 -13.28 -6.17 -7.23
C GLU A 92 -13.57 -5.92 -5.75
N SER A 93 -13.51 -6.96 -4.92
CA SER A 93 -13.79 -6.83 -3.48
C SER A 93 -12.80 -5.90 -2.77
N ILE A 94 -11.51 -6.03 -3.05
CA ILE A 94 -10.44 -5.22 -2.44
C ILE A 94 -10.57 -3.76 -2.91
N MET A 95 -10.80 -3.55 -4.19
CA MET A 95 -10.94 -2.22 -4.79
C MET A 95 -12.19 -1.50 -4.29
N GLN A 96 -13.31 -2.21 -4.12
CA GLN A 96 -14.51 -1.66 -3.49
C GLN A 96 -14.24 -1.21 -2.04
N ASP A 97 -13.49 -1.98 -1.26
CA ASP A 97 -13.12 -1.61 0.10
C ASP A 97 -12.19 -0.39 0.13
N ILE A 98 -11.21 -0.32 -0.78
CA ILE A 98 -10.32 0.85 -0.90
C ILE A 98 -11.14 2.08 -1.26
N SER A 99 -11.95 2.02 -2.32
CA SER A 99 -12.78 3.14 -2.76
C SER A 99 -13.74 3.62 -1.67
N ARG A 100 -14.40 2.70 -0.94
CA ARG A 100 -15.24 3.06 0.21
C ARG A 100 -14.43 3.76 1.30
N SER A 101 -13.23 3.26 1.59
CA SER A 101 -12.35 3.86 2.61
C SER A 101 -11.90 5.26 2.21
N LEU A 102 -11.63 5.51 0.92
CA LEU A 102 -11.29 6.84 0.41
C LEU A 102 -12.49 7.80 0.47
N VAL A 103 -13.70 7.33 0.18
CA VAL A 103 -14.92 8.15 0.35
C VAL A 103 -15.14 8.55 1.81
N VAL A 104 -14.95 7.61 2.75
CA VAL A 104 -15.11 7.88 4.19
C VAL A 104 -13.99 8.79 4.72
N ASN A 105 -12.77 8.65 4.19
CA ASN A 105 -11.60 9.43 4.59
C ASN A 105 -11.20 10.36 3.44
N ALA A 106 -12.03 11.37 3.13
CA ALA A 106 -11.91 12.21 1.93
C ALA A 106 -10.58 12.94 1.73
N ASP A 107 -9.77 13.08 2.79
CA ASP A 107 -8.42 13.67 2.75
C ASP A 107 -7.31 12.62 2.53
N TYR A 108 -7.68 11.36 2.26
CA TYR A 108 -6.79 10.31 1.79
C TYR A 108 -6.79 10.28 0.27
N GLU A 109 -5.61 10.03 -0.30
CA GLU A 109 -5.43 9.80 -1.72
C GLU A 109 -4.46 8.64 -1.92
N VAL A 110 -4.60 7.93 -3.03
CA VAL A 110 -3.65 6.92 -3.48
C VAL A 110 -3.01 7.43 -4.76
N VAL A 111 -1.69 7.57 -4.75
CA VAL A 111 -0.92 8.12 -5.87
C VAL A 111 0.15 7.14 -6.31
N TYR A 112 0.43 7.15 -7.61
CA TYR A 112 1.56 6.43 -8.15
C TYR A 112 2.86 7.13 -7.78
N PHE A 113 3.81 6.38 -7.23
CA PHE A 113 5.15 6.86 -6.91
C PHE A 113 6.18 6.08 -7.72
N HIS A 114 6.85 6.79 -8.64
CA HIS A 114 7.87 6.18 -9.48
C HIS A 114 9.20 6.03 -8.71
N MET A 115 9.70 4.79 -8.63
CA MET A 115 10.90 4.40 -7.89
C MET A 115 12.17 5.22 -8.20
N SER A 116 12.28 5.80 -9.40
CA SER A 116 13.42 6.65 -9.77
C SER A 116 13.53 7.94 -8.96
N ASP A 117 12.41 8.40 -8.39
CA ASP A 117 12.32 9.75 -7.86
C ASP A 117 12.90 9.86 -6.44
N ASN A 118 13.13 8.72 -5.78
CA ASN A 118 13.88 8.64 -4.51
C ASN A 118 14.38 7.22 -4.20
N LYS A 119 15.40 6.75 -4.95
CA LYS A 119 15.98 5.39 -4.82
C LYS A 119 16.34 4.98 -3.39
N LEU A 120 16.81 5.91 -2.56
CA LEU A 120 17.23 5.61 -1.18
C LEU A 120 16.03 5.29 -0.28
N THR A 121 14.98 6.11 -0.37
CA THR A 121 13.79 5.92 0.46
C THR A 121 12.99 4.71 0.02
N TYR A 122 12.91 4.48 -1.29
CA TYR A 122 12.30 3.27 -1.84
C TYR A 122 13.01 2.02 -1.34
N ARG A 123 14.35 1.99 -1.39
CA ARG A 123 15.12 0.84 -0.91
C ARG A 123 14.92 0.59 0.58
N ILE A 124 14.90 1.61 1.42
CA ILE A 124 14.67 1.43 2.86
C ILE A 124 13.25 0.94 3.14
N ALA A 125 12.23 1.50 2.47
CA ALA A 125 10.85 1.04 2.64
C ALA A 125 10.68 -0.42 2.18
N LYS A 126 11.23 -0.75 1.00
CA LYS A 126 11.19 -2.10 0.43
C LYS A 126 12.02 -3.10 1.19
N GLU A 127 13.23 -2.74 1.61
CA GLU A 127 14.08 -3.59 2.42
C GLU A 127 13.39 -3.82 3.77
N THR A 128 12.77 -2.82 4.41
CA THR A 128 12.04 -3.01 5.67
C THR A 128 10.81 -3.93 5.52
N SER A 129 10.05 -3.80 4.43
CA SER A 129 8.92 -4.70 4.13
C SER A 129 9.40 -6.12 3.79
N THR A 130 10.45 -6.25 2.97
CA THR A 130 10.99 -7.54 2.51
C THR A 130 11.77 -8.28 3.60
N PHE A 131 12.60 -7.58 4.38
CA PHE A 131 13.35 -8.17 5.50
C PHE A 131 12.41 -8.77 6.53
N THR A 132 11.24 -8.18 6.76
CA THR A 132 10.30 -8.75 7.75
C THR A 132 9.57 -10.00 7.23
N VAL A 133 9.41 -10.17 5.91
CA VAL A 133 8.88 -11.41 5.31
C VAL A 133 9.92 -12.54 5.32
N LEU A 134 11.21 -12.22 5.33
CA LEU A 134 12.30 -13.22 5.38
C LEU A 134 12.54 -13.81 6.79
N TYR A 135 11.94 -13.23 7.83
CA TYR A 135 12.11 -13.67 9.23
C TYR A 135 10.77 -14.03 9.93
N LEU A 136 9.68 -14.28 9.18
CA LEU A 136 8.35 -14.75 9.64
C LEU A 136 7.76 -15.83 8.71
#